data_AF-A0A6F8SLG3-F1
#
_entry.id   AF-A0A6F8SLG3-F1
#
_cell.length_a   1.000
_cell.length_b   1.000
_cell.length_c   1.000
_cell.angle_alpha   90.00
_cell.angle_beta   90.00
_cell.angle_gamma   90.00
#
_symmetry.space_group_name_H-M   'P 1'
#
loop_
_entity.id
_entity.type
_entity.pdbx_description
1 polymer ?
#
loop_
_entity_poly.entity_id
_entity_poly.type
_entity_poly.pdbx_seq_one_letter_code
_entity_poly.pdbx_strand_id
1 'polypeptide(L)'
;MTSCDPAPRDIWLAYVEFADHEGVGKVRPVVILDASGKASVITAKVTTSANYGLSDFVEISDWESCGLRRPSWVQVEPLVEVRRDKLLRDEPLGQLSLSTYELVCAALGSVNQHPLPEPDKPLPGAMRRGEEGSRVRLGHA
;
A
#
# COMPACT_ATOMS: atom_id res chain seq x y z
N MET A 1 -18.13 1.77 -24.52
CA MET A 1 -19.07 2.20 -23.47
C MET A 1 -18.93 1.16 -22.39
N THR A 2 -18.17 1.47 -21.34
CA THR A 2 -17.97 0.56 -20.22
C THR A 2 -19.31 0.44 -19.49
N SER A 3 -20.10 -0.57 -19.84
CA SER A 3 -21.49 -0.67 -19.40
C SER A 3 -21.64 -1.16 -17.96
N CYS A 4 -20.54 -1.51 -17.30
CA CYS A 4 -20.51 -1.91 -15.90
C CYS A 4 -19.91 -0.78 -15.06
N ASP A 5 -20.74 -0.21 -14.16
CA ASP A 5 -20.26 0.75 -13.17
C ASP A 5 -19.36 0.03 -12.15
N PRO A 6 -18.14 0.54 -11.87
CA PRO A 6 -17.24 -0.09 -10.92
C PRO A 6 -17.86 -0.11 -9.52
N ALA A 7 -17.81 -1.26 -8.85
CA ALA A 7 -18.31 -1.43 -7.49
C ALA A 7 -17.18 -1.85 -6.53
N PRO A 8 -17.33 -1.61 -5.21
CA PRO A 8 -16.39 -2.10 -4.21
C PRO A 8 -16.14 -3.61 -4.38
N ARG A 9 -14.89 -4.02 -4.12
CA ARG A 9 -14.32 -5.37 -4.35
C ARG A 9 -13.99 -5.71 -5.79
N ASP A 10 -14.50 -4.99 -6.78
CA ASP A 10 -14.20 -5.31 -8.16
C ASP A 10 -12.71 -5.12 -8.45
N ILE A 11 -12.13 -6.05 -9.20
CA ILE A 11 -10.75 -5.95 -9.66
C ILE A 11 -10.77 -5.48 -11.11
N TRP A 12 -10.26 -4.27 -11.34
CA TRP A 12 -10.19 -3.65 -12.64
C TRP A 12 -8.77 -3.56 -13.13
N LEU A 13 -8.58 -3.62 -14.45
CA LEU A 13 -7.32 -3.21 -15.06
C LEU A 13 -7.34 -1.69 -15.20
N ALA A 14 -6.36 -0.98 -14.67
CA ALA A 14 -6.32 0.48 -14.70
C ALA A 14 -4.95 1.01 -15.14
N TYR A 15 -4.94 2.19 -15.76
CA TYR A 15 -3.71 2.98 -15.89
C TYR A 15 -3.47 3.75 -14.59
N VAL A 16 -2.43 3.37 -13.86
CA VAL A 16 -2.05 4.01 -12.59
C VAL A 16 -0.80 4.84 -12.80
N GLU A 17 -0.91 6.14 -12.59
CA GLU A 17 0.22 7.08 -12.63
C GLU A 17 1.12 6.93 -11.39
N PHE A 18 2.40 7.23 -11.56
CA PHE A 18 3.34 7.27 -10.45
C PHE A 18 3.18 8.58 -9.69
N ALA A 19 3.15 8.53 -8.35
CA ALA A 19 2.98 9.73 -7.52
C ALA A 19 4.04 10.81 -7.80
N ASP A 20 5.27 10.41 -8.13
CA ASP A 20 6.39 11.33 -8.35
C ASP A 20 6.51 11.83 -9.80
N HIS A 21 5.76 11.26 -10.76
CA HIS A 21 5.88 11.53 -12.19
C HIS A 21 4.52 11.64 -12.88
N GLU A 22 4.04 12.87 -13.03
CA GLU A 22 2.78 13.17 -13.71
C GLU A 22 2.80 12.67 -15.17
N GLY A 23 1.72 12.01 -15.60
CA GLY A 23 1.57 11.44 -16.94
C GLY A 23 2.36 10.14 -17.18
N VAL A 24 3.29 9.77 -16.30
CA VAL A 24 4.00 8.49 -16.38
C VAL A 24 3.31 7.49 -15.46
N GLY A 25 2.90 6.37 -16.03
CA GLY A 25 2.17 5.34 -15.30
C GLY A 25 2.35 3.98 -15.91
N LYS A 26 1.61 3.03 -15.35
CA LYS A 26 1.63 1.64 -15.78
C LYS A 26 0.26 1.01 -15.64
N VAL A 27 -0.03 0.12 -16.57
CA VAL A 27 -1.25 -0.68 -16.54
C VAL A 27 -1.11 -1.78 -15.49
N ARG A 28 -1.99 -1.78 -14.48
CA ARG A 28 -2.00 -2.78 -13.42
C ARG A 28 -3.41 -3.11 -12.94
N PRO A 29 -3.63 -4.31 -12.37
CA PRO A 29 -4.87 -4.58 -11.68
C PRO A 29 -4.96 -3.74 -10.40
N VAL A 30 -6.16 -3.26 -10.10
CA VAL A 30 -6.51 -2.50 -8.90
C VAL A 30 -7.82 -3.03 -8.34
N VAL A 31 -7.98 -3.03 -7.02
CA VAL A 31 -9.26 -3.31 -6.36
C VAL A 31 -9.96 -2.01 -6.03
N ILE A 32 -11.25 -1.92 -6.35
CA ILE A 32 -12.09 -0.77 -5.97
C ILE A 32 -12.43 -0.87 -4.49
N LEU A 33 -12.16 0.20 -3.74
CA LEU A 33 -12.52 0.34 -2.34
C LEU A 33 -13.72 1.26 -2.16
N ASP A 34 -13.76 2.35 -2.94
CA ASP A 34 -14.85 3.32 -2.92
C ASP A 34 -15.15 3.77 -4.35
N ALA A 35 -16.42 3.63 -4.75
CA ALA A 35 -16.93 4.06 -6.06
C ALA A 35 -17.96 5.20 -5.98
N SER A 36 -18.08 5.88 -4.84
CA SER A 36 -19.04 6.95 -4.60
C SER A 36 -18.74 8.24 -5.37
N GLY A 37 -17.46 8.52 -5.66
CA GLY A 37 -17.05 9.64 -6.49
C GLY A 37 -17.70 9.56 -7.87
N LYS A 38 -18.00 10.68 -8.54
CA LYS A 38 -18.64 10.65 -9.88
C LYS A 38 -17.65 10.50 -11.04
N ALA A 39 -16.45 11.09 -10.90
CA ALA A 39 -15.42 11.10 -11.94
C ALA A 39 -14.31 10.07 -11.69
N SER A 40 -14.11 9.68 -10.43
CA SER A 40 -13.03 8.83 -9.96
C SER A 40 -13.51 7.82 -8.93
N VAL A 41 -12.67 6.82 -8.69
CA VAL A 41 -12.84 5.75 -7.71
C VAL A 41 -11.56 5.64 -6.87
N ILE A 42 -11.69 5.29 -5.60
CA ILE A 42 -10.55 5.02 -4.71
C ILE A 42 -10.21 3.55 -4.81
N THR A 43 -8.92 3.27 -5.02
CA THR A 43 -8.45 1.91 -5.31
C THR A 43 -7.20 1.56 -4.53
N ALA A 44 -7.00 0.27 -4.30
CA ALA A 44 -5.73 -0.29 -3.85
C ALA A 44 -5.06 -1.06 -4.98
N LYS A 45 -3.74 -0.94 -5.10
CA LYS A 45 -2.98 -1.61 -6.18
C LYS A 45 -2.89 -3.10 -5.92
N VAL A 46 -3.02 -3.91 -6.96
CA VAL A 46 -2.68 -5.33 -6.90
C VAL A 46 -1.29 -5.54 -7.51
N THR A 47 -0.45 -6.29 -6.81
CA THR A 47 0.93 -6.56 -7.21
C THR A 47 1.27 -8.04 -7.03
N THR A 48 2.12 -8.59 -7.90
CA THR A 48 2.71 -9.93 -7.73
C THR A 48 4.00 -9.89 -6.91
N SER A 49 4.39 -8.72 -6.40
CA SER A 49 5.59 -8.51 -5.62
C SER A 49 5.25 -7.66 -4.42
N ALA A 50 5.05 -8.31 -3.28
CA ALA A 50 4.89 -7.64 -1.98
C ALA A 50 6.26 -7.21 -1.46
N ASN A 51 6.35 -5.97 -0.99
CA ASN A 51 7.54 -5.44 -0.32
C ASN A 51 7.15 -4.89 1.05
N TYR A 52 7.03 -5.79 2.01
CA TYR A 52 6.57 -5.51 3.37
C TYR A 52 7.43 -4.48 4.14
N GLY A 53 8.60 -4.07 3.61
CA GLY A 53 9.41 -3.02 4.21
C GLY A 53 8.94 -1.59 3.92
N LEU A 54 8.07 -1.40 2.91
CA LEU A 54 7.64 -0.07 2.45
C LEU A 54 6.14 0.16 2.56
N SER A 55 5.34 -0.90 2.64
CA SER A 55 3.88 -0.82 2.65
C SER A 55 3.29 -2.08 3.25
N ASP A 56 2.05 -1.97 3.72
CA ASP A 56 1.27 -3.15 4.12
C ASP A 56 0.63 -3.82 2.91
N PHE A 57 0.62 -5.16 2.97
CA PHE A 57 0.09 -6.01 1.92
C PHE A 57 -0.84 -7.06 2.50
N VAL A 58 -2.01 -7.23 1.88
CA VAL A 58 -2.92 -8.35 2.15
C VAL A 58 -2.78 -9.35 1.01
N GLU A 59 -2.50 -10.61 1.34
CA GLU A 59 -2.41 -11.68 0.36
C GLU A 59 -3.79 -12.03 -0.21
N ILE A 60 -3.85 -12.26 -1.53
CA ILE A 60 -5.04 -12.76 -2.21
C ILE A 60 -4.86 -14.27 -2.41
N SER A 61 -5.31 -15.05 -1.43
CA SER A 61 -5.13 -16.52 -1.45
C SER A 61 -5.91 -17.19 -2.58
N ASP A 62 -7.08 -16.66 -2.93
CA ASP A 62 -7.99 -17.14 -3.97
C ASP A 62 -7.86 -16.34 -5.28
N TRP A 63 -6.63 -15.94 -5.61
CA TRP A 63 -6.32 -15.08 -6.77
C TRP A 63 -6.87 -15.59 -8.10
N GLU A 64 -6.93 -16.90 -8.33
CA GLU A 64 -7.43 -17.48 -9.58
C GLU A 64 -8.93 -17.22 -9.75
N SER A 65 -9.72 -17.41 -8.69
CA SER A 65 -11.16 -17.10 -8.65
C SER A 65 -11.44 -15.60 -8.82
N CYS A 66 -10.48 -14.75 -8.44
CA CYS A 66 -10.53 -13.31 -8.60
C CYS A 66 -10.17 -12.84 -10.04
N GLY A 67 -9.87 -13.76 -10.96
CA GLY A 67 -9.49 -13.44 -12.36
C GLY A 67 -8.03 -13.02 -12.53
N LEU A 68 -7.19 -13.18 -11.50
CA LEU A 68 -5.76 -12.91 -11.58
C LEU A 68 -5.02 -14.13 -12.15
N ARG A 69 -3.87 -13.90 -12.77
CA ARG A 69 -3.11 -14.97 -13.45
C ARG A 69 -2.06 -15.65 -12.57
N ARG A 70 -1.73 -15.05 -11.42
CA ARG A 70 -0.65 -15.47 -10.51
C ARG A 70 -0.98 -15.04 -9.07
N PRO A 71 -0.35 -15.67 -8.06
CA PRO A 71 -0.41 -15.19 -6.68
C PRO A 71 -0.08 -13.70 -6.59
N SER A 72 -0.93 -12.96 -5.88
CA SER A 72 -0.92 -11.50 -5.84
C SER A 72 -1.32 -10.98 -4.46
N TRP A 73 -0.97 -9.73 -4.20
CA TRP A 73 -1.25 -9.02 -2.97
C TRP A 73 -1.93 -7.69 -3.26
N VAL A 74 -2.85 -7.29 -2.39
CA VAL A 74 -3.38 -5.92 -2.33
C VAL A 74 -2.42 -5.07 -1.52
N GLN A 75 -1.86 -4.04 -2.13
CA GLN A 75 -1.08 -3.02 -1.43
C GLN A 75 -2.05 -2.05 -0.76
N VAL A 76 -2.11 -2.10 0.58
CA VAL A 76 -3.06 -1.34 1.40
C VAL A 76 -2.77 0.15 1.33
N GLU A 77 -1.49 0.54 1.30
CA GLU A 77 -1.07 1.93 1.13
C GLU A 77 0.17 2.08 0.23
N PRO A 78 0.30 3.21 -0.50
CA PRO A 78 -0.69 4.27 -0.64
C PRO A 78 -1.87 3.85 -1.53
N LEU A 79 -3.05 4.36 -1.21
CA LEU A 79 -4.24 4.27 -2.07
C LEU A 79 -4.05 5.13 -3.32
N VAL A 80 -4.76 4.75 -4.38
CA VAL A 80 -4.70 5.42 -5.67
C VAL A 80 -6.10 5.82 -6.08
N GLU A 81 -6.30 7.13 -6.29
CA GLU A 81 -7.47 7.64 -6.96
C GLU A 81 -7.33 7.44 -8.47
N VAL A 82 -8.25 6.69 -9.07
CA VAL A 82 -8.26 6.39 -10.50
C VAL A 82 -9.48 7.03 -11.12
N ARG A 83 -9.29 7.82 -12.16
CA ARG A 83 -10.39 8.34 -12.97
C ARG A 83 -11.11 7.17 -13.67
N ARG A 84 -12.43 7.21 -13.76
CA ARG A 84 -13.20 6.15 -14.43
C ARG A 84 -12.78 5.92 -15.88
N ASP A 85 -12.39 6.96 -16.60
CA ASP A 85 -11.87 6.87 -17.96
C ASP A 85 -10.51 6.14 -18.08
N LYS A 86 -9.85 5.87 -16.94
CA LYS A 86 -8.59 5.13 -16.85
C LYS A 86 -8.77 3.68 -16.41
N LEU A 87 -10.00 3.22 -16.21
CA LEU A 87 -10.35 1.80 -16.10
C LEU A 87 -10.39 1.21 -17.52
N LEU A 88 -9.50 0.26 -17.81
CA LEU A 88 -9.12 -0.13 -19.18
C LEU A 88 -9.92 -1.32 -19.75
N ARG A 89 -11.17 -1.51 -19.31
CA ARG A 89 -12.07 -2.56 -19.80
C ARG A 89 -13.52 -2.09 -19.71
N ASP A 90 -14.44 -2.83 -20.33
CA ASP A 90 -15.88 -2.60 -20.13
C ASP A 90 -16.45 -3.34 -18.90
N GLU A 91 -15.68 -4.27 -18.34
CA GLU A 91 -16.04 -5.16 -17.22
C GLU A 91 -14.82 -5.42 -16.31
N PRO A 92 -15.03 -5.75 -15.02
CA PRO A 92 -13.94 -6.15 -14.13
C PRO A 92 -13.28 -7.46 -14.58
N LEU A 93 -12.01 -7.65 -14.19
CA LEU A 93 -11.31 -8.93 -14.34
C LEU A 93 -11.94 -10.03 -13.48
N GLY A 94 -12.50 -9.63 -12.35
CA GLY A 94 -13.13 -10.47 -11.36
C GLY A 94 -13.44 -9.67 -10.11
N GLN A 95 -13.77 -10.35 -9.02
CA GLN A 95 -14.09 -9.70 -7.75
C GLN A 95 -13.24 -10.31 -6.63
N LEU A 96 -12.73 -9.44 -5.76
CA LEU A 96 -12.02 -9.87 -4.56
C LEU A 96 -12.99 -10.57 -3.61
N SER A 97 -12.57 -11.68 -3.01
CA SER A 97 -13.39 -12.37 -2.00
C SER A 97 -13.72 -11.45 -0.82
N LEU A 98 -14.91 -11.65 -0.25
CA LEU A 98 -15.38 -10.85 0.88
C LEU A 98 -14.40 -10.92 2.06
N SER A 99 -13.89 -12.11 2.39
CA SER A 99 -12.93 -12.30 3.48
C SER A 99 -11.63 -11.52 3.26
N THR A 100 -11.08 -11.55 2.05
CA THR A 100 -9.86 -10.77 1.73
C THR A 100 -10.15 -9.27 1.74
N TYR A 101 -11.32 -8.86 1.24
CA TYR A 101 -11.73 -7.45 1.28
C TYR A 101 -11.90 -6.92 2.70
N GLU A 102 -12.47 -7.71 3.61
CA GLU A 102 -12.59 -7.36 5.03
C GLU A 102 -11.21 -7.20 5.69
N LEU A 103 -10.24 -8.04 5.34
CA LEU A 103 -8.84 -7.88 5.80
C LEU A 103 -8.21 -6.59 5.28
N VAL A 104 -8.46 -6.21 4.01
CA VAL A 104 -8.00 -4.93 3.44
C VAL A 104 -8.62 -3.76 4.20
N CYS A 105 -9.95 -3.77 4.43
CA CYS A 105 -10.63 -2.74 5.20
C CYS A 105 -10.14 -2.65 6.64
N ALA A 106 -9.88 -3.79 7.30
CA ALA A 106 -9.34 -3.83 8.65
C ALA A 106 -7.92 -3.27 8.72
N ALA A 107 -7.08 -3.57 7.72
CA ALA A 107 -5.75 -3.00 7.59
C ALA A 107 -5.83 -1.48 7.43
N LEU A 108 -6.68 -0.96 6.52
CA LEU A 108 -6.90 0.48 6.34
C LEU A 108 -7.40 1.18 7.61
N GLY A 109 -8.35 0.57 8.32
CA GLY A 109 -8.89 1.11 9.57
C GLY A 109 -7.86 1.15 10.70
N SER A 110 -6.92 0.21 10.71
CA SER A 110 -5.83 0.15 11.69
C SER A 110 -4.74 1.20 11.42
N VAL A 111 -4.55 1.61 10.16
CA VAL A 111 -3.60 2.68 9.80
C VAL A 111 -4.10 4.06 10.25
N ASN A 112 -5.42 4.27 10.29
CA ASN A 112 -6.02 5.49 10.87
C ASN A 112 -5.89 5.60 12.40
N GLN A 113 -5.24 4.64 13.06
CA GLN A 113 -4.88 4.67 14.49
C GLN A 113 -3.40 5.00 14.72
N HIS A 114 -2.65 5.52 13.73
CA HIS A 114 -1.34 6.08 14.01
C HIS A 114 -1.51 7.46 14.68
N PRO A 115 -1.22 7.63 15.99
CA PRO A 115 -1.06 8.97 16.53
C PRO A 115 0.07 9.65 15.77
N LEU A 116 -0.14 10.91 15.41
CA LEU A 116 0.92 11.81 14.94
C LEU A 116 2.23 11.56 15.70
N PRO A 117 3.41 11.64 15.06
CA PRO A 117 4.66 11.62 15.82
C PRO A 117 4.57 12.69 16.90
N GLU A 118 4.65 12.28 18.16
CA GLU A 118 4.66 13.20 19.30
C GLU A 118 5.77 14.23 19.05
N PRO A 119 5.47 15.55 19.00
CA PRO A 119 6.52 16.54 18.98
C PRO A 119 7.23 16.47 20.35
N ASP A 120 8.57 16.37 20.30
CA ASP A 120 9.45 16.33 21.47
C ASP A 120 9.45 15.05 22.31
N LYS A 121 9.96 13.95 21.73
CA LYS A 121 10.79 13.04 22.52
C LYS A 121 12.26 13.41 22.33
N PRO A 122 12.94 13.98 23.33
CA PRO A 122 14.37 14.23 23.23
C PRO A 122 15.08 12.89 23.05
N LEU A 123 15.90 12.79 22.00
CA LEU A 123 16.84 11.70 21.79
C LEU A 123 17.71 11.57 23.06
N PRO A 124 17.72 10.42 23.76
CA PRO A 124 18.67 10.23 24.83
C PRO A 124 20.08 10.11 24.23
N GLY A 125 20.86 11.19 24.41
CA GLY A 125 22.31 11.09 24.56
C GLY A 125 23.16 11.26 23.30
N ALA A 126 23.08 12.42 22.63
CA ALA A 126 24.17 12.87 21.76
C ALA A 126 24.70 14.22 22.25
N MET A 127 25.74 14.19 23.11
CA MET A 127 26.78 15.22 23.40
C MET A 127 27.39 14.98 24.80
N ARG A 128 28.69 15.05 25.10
CA ARG A 128 29.89 15.57 24.40
C ARG A 128 31.17 14.81 24.81
N ARG A 129 32.04 14.64 23.82
CA ARG A 129 33.49 14.92 23.79
C ARG A 129 34.23 15.13 25.14
N GLY A 130 35.24 14.28 25.36
CA GLY A 130 36.54 14.65 25.92
C GLY A 130 36.74 14.35 27.41
N GLU A 131 37.58 13.36 27.72
CA GLU A 131 38.79 13.57 28.53
C GLU A 131 39.70 12.34 28.42
N GLU A 132 40.88 12.58 27.86
CA GLU A 132 42.07 11.76 27.94
C GLU A 132 42.57 11.77 29.39
N GLY A 133 42.86 10.59 29.95
CA GLY A 133 43.25 10.48 31.36
C GLY A 133 43.91 9.15 31.67
N SER A 134 45.17 9.05 31.28
CA SER A 134 46.16 8.02 31.61
C SER A 134 45.99 7.37 32.99
N ARG A 135 45.94 6.02 33.02
CA ARG A 135 46.42 5.26 34.19
C ARG A 135 46.92 3.86 33.81
N VAL A 136 48.21 3.84 33.48
CA VAL A 136 49.24 2.82 33.74
C VAL A 136 48.75 1.39 34.04
N ARG A 137 49.03 0.48 33.12
CA ARG A 137 49.16 -0.96 33.41
C ARG A 137 50.54 -1.20 34.02
N LEU A 138 50.60 -1.83 35.19
CA LEU A 138 51.74 -2.62 35.62
C LEU A 138 51.19 -3.89 36.27
N GLY A 139 51.32 -4.99 35.53
CA GLY A 139 51.31 -6.35 36.07
C GLY A 139 52.69 -6.96 35.87
N HIS A 140 52.99 -7.95 36.70
CA HIS A 140 54.17 -8.83 36.72
C HIS A 140 55.45 -8.15 37.26
N ALA A 141 56.18 -8.71 38.22
CA ALA A 141 56.33 -10.11 38.65
C ALA A 141 56.43 -10.25 40.19
#